data_AF-A0A7K0Z9Q7-F1
#
_entry.id   AF-A0A7K0Z9Q7-F1
#
_cell.length_a   1.000
_cell.length_b   1.000
_cell.length_c   1.000
_cell.angle_alpha   90.00
_cell.angle_beta   90.00
_cell.angle_gamma   90.00
#
_symmetry.space_group_name_H-M   'P 1'
#
loop_
_entity.id
_entity.type
_entity.pdbx_description
1 polymer ?
#
loop_
_entity_poly.entity_id
_entity_poly.type
_entity_poly.pdbx_seq_one_letter_code
_entity_poly.pdbx_strand_id
1 'polypeptide(L)'
;MATTWKNWAGNQTARPLSISRPRSVGEVASIVSQAALLGETVKVVGSGHSFTGAAATNGRLLRVDALSGIRSIDREKLQVTVGAGTTLNTLNRLLAAEGLAMANLGDIAYQTVAGAISTSTHGTGTELTGLAAQVVALTLVTASGEIISCSLTEHPHIFEMARVSVGALGV
;
A
#
# COMPACT_ATOMS: atom_id res chain seq x y z
N MET A 1 9.40 7.54 -25.69
CA MET A 1 10.18 6.36 -25.26
C MET A 1 9.40 5.67 -24.16
N ALA A 2 9.19 4.35 -24.24
CA ALA A 2 8.48 3.61 -23.19
C ALA A 2 9.32 3.62 -21.90
N THR A 3 8.75 4.14 -20.81
CA THR A 3 9.44 4.21 -19.51
C THR A 3 9.65 2.80 -18.98
N THR A 4 10.90 2.39 -18.81
CA THR A 4 11.22 1.09 -18.19
C THR A 4 11.24 1.26 -16.68
N TRP A 5 10.44 0.46 -15.97
CA TRP A 5 10.51 0.33 -14.52
C TRP A 5 11.42 -0.84 -14.15
N LYS A 6 12.19 -0.67 -13.07
CA LYS A 6 13.04 -1.69 -12.47
C LYS A 6 12.84 -1.68 -10.96
N ASN A 7 12.74 -2.86 -10.34
CA ASN A 7 12.62 -2.97 -8.88
C ASN A 7 13.96 -2.64 -8.19
N TRP A 8 13.93 -2.51 -6.86
CA TRP A 8 15.10 -2.16 -6.05
C TRP A 8 16.27 -3.14 -6.22
N ALA A 9 16.00 -4.44 -6.18
CA ALA A 9 17.02 -5.49 -6.35
C ALA A 9 17.54 -5.61 -7.79
N GLY A 10 16.79 -5.07 -8.75
CA GLY A 10 17.13 -5.06 -10.15
C GLY A 10 16.89 -6.35 -10.93
N ASN A 11 16.28 -7.35 -10.32
CA ASN A 11 15.94 -8.63 -10.95
C ASN A 11 14.55 -8.61 -11.64
N GLN A 12 13.73 -7.58 -11.41
CA GLN A 12 12.43 -7.40 -12.05
C GLN A 12 12.42 -6.13 -12.89
N THR A 13 11.90 -6.22 -14.12
CA THR A 13 11.71 -5.08 -15.01
C THR A 13 10.35 -5.13 -15.68
N ALA A 14 9.81 -3.97 -16.03
CA ALA A 14 8.53 -3.87 -16.73
C ALA A 14 8.51 -2.63 -17.65
N ARG A 15 7.60 -2.64 -18.63
CA ARG A 15 7.39 -1.52 -19.55
C ARG A 15 5.93 -1.06 -19.49
N PRO A 16 5.53 -0.36 -18.41
CA PRO A 16 4.15 0.11 -18.27
C PRO A 16 3.78 1.12 -19.38
N LEU A 17 2.49 1.13 -19.75
CA LEU A 17 1.90 2.16 -20.64
C LEU A 17 2.12 3.56 -20.08
N SER A 18 1.98 3.71 -18.76
CA SER A 18 2.17 4.97 -18.05
C SER A 18 2.60 4.74 -16.61
N ILE A 19 3.27 5.74 -16.04
CA ILE A 19 3.58 5.79 -14.61
C ILE A 19 2.95 7.06 -14.04
N SER A 20 2.00 6.91 -13.12
CA SER A 20 1.29 8.02 -12.48
C SER A 20 1.65 8.11 -11.00
N ARG A 21 1.70 9.34 -10.45
CA ARG A 21 1.97 9.62 -9.04
C ARG A 21 0.80 10.38 -8.39
N PRO A 22 -0.35 9.73 -8.17
CA PRO A 22 -1.54 10.40 -7.64
C PRO A 22 -1.29 10.96 -6.24
N ARG A 23 -1.90 12.11 -5.96
CA ARG A 23 -1.75 12.86 -4.69
C ARG A 23 -2.96 12.76 -3.77
N SER A 24 -4.04 12.13 -4.24
CA SER A 24 -5.26 11.89 -3.47
C SER A 24 -5.89 10.54 -3.81
N VAL A 25 -6.76 10.05 -2.93
CA VAL A 25 -7.56 8.83 -3.19
C VAL A 25 -8.49 9.03 -4.40
N GLY A 26 -9.02 10.25 -4.58
CA GLY A 26 -9.83 10.59 -5.76
C GLY A 26 -9.06 10.50 -7.07
N GLU A 27 -7.79 10.93 -7.09
CA GLU A 27 -6.93 10.75 -8.27
C GLU A 27 -6.64 9.27 -8.54
N VAL A 28 -6.44 8.45 -7.51
CA VAL A 28 -6.31 6.98 -7.66
C VAL A 28 -7.58 6.41 -8.30
N ALA A 29 -8.75 6.72 -7.76
CA ALA A 29 -10.05 6.28 -8.28
C ALA A 29 -10.26 6.69 -9.74
N SER A 30 -9.92 7.93 -10.09
CA SER A 30 -10.01 8.42 -11.47
C SER A 30 -9.10 7.65 -12.43
N ILE A 31 -7.86 7.35 -12.02
CA ILE A 31 -6.92 6.57 -12.84
C ILE A 31 -7.42 5.13 -13.02
N VAL A 32 -7.91 4.51 -11.96
CA VAL A 32 -8.41 3.12 -12.01
C VAL A 32 -9.66 3.00 -12.87
N SER A 33 -10.64 3.90 -12.69
CA SER A 33 -11.86 3.93 -13.52
C SER A 33 -11.55 4.17 -14.99
N GLN A 34 -10.63 5.09 -15.32
CA GLN A 34 -10.19 5.30 -16.71
C GLN A 34 -9.53 4.05 -17.30
N ALA A 35 -8.66 3.37 -16.55
CA ALA A 35 -8.04 2.13 -17.01
C ALA A 35 -9.10 1.03 -17.26
N ALA A 36 -10.09 0.91 -16.37
CA ALA A 36 -11.18 -0.05 -16.53
C ALA A 36 -12.01 0.21 -17.80
N LEU A 37 -12.34 1.49 -18.09
CA LEU A 37 -13.04 1.88 -19.33
C LEU A 37 -12.25 1.54 -20.60
N LEU A 38 -10.91 1.57 -20.52
CA LEU A 38 -10.01 1.27 -21.63
C LEU A 38 -9.61 -0.22 -21.70
N GLY A 39 -10.06 -1.06 -20.77
CA GLY A 39 -9.65 -2.47 -20.68
C GLY A 39 -8.17 -2.64 -20.29
N GLU A 40 -7.57 -1.64 -19.65
CA GLU A 40 -6.17 -1.63 -19.25
C GLU A 40 -6.00 -2.15 -17.81
N THR A 41 -4.90 -2.87 -17.56
CA THR A 41 -4.57 -3.34 -16.20
C THR A 41 -3.84 -2.28 -15.40
N VAL A 42 -4.02 -2.30 -14.08
CA VAL A 42 -3.37 -1.38 -13.15
C VAL A 42 -2.57 -2.18 -12.14
N LYS A 43 -1.32 -1.77 -11.86
CA LYS A 43 -0.54 -2.25 -10.72
C LYS A 43 -0.02 -1.10 -9.89
N VAL A 44 0.06 -1.32 -8.59
CA VAL A 44 0.59 -0.35 -7.63
C VAL A 44 2.01 -0.75 -7.27
N VAL A 45 2.87 0.25 -7.13
CA VAL A 45 4.23 0.09 -6.63
C VAL A 45 4.49 1.11 -5.54
N GLY A 46 4.86 0.61 -4.37
CA GLY A 46 5.45 1.41 -3.29
C GLY A 46 6.93 1.66 -3.58
N SER A 47 7.79 1.22 -2.66
CA SER A 47 9.24 1.38 -2.78
C SER A 47 9.90 0.42 -3.78
N GLY A 48 9.15 -0.54 -4.35
CA GLY A 48 9.67 -1.50 -5.33
C GLY A 48 10.63 -2.55 -4.76
N HIS A 49 10.52 -2.90 -3.48
CA HIS A 49 11.42 -3.86 -2.80
C HIS A 49 11.09 -5.35 -3.00
N SER A 50 9.96 -5.69 -3.64
CA SER A 50 9.65 -7.09 -3.90
C SER A 50 10.68 -7.70 -4.86
N PHE A 51 11.17 -8.90 -4.55
CA PHE A 51 12.01 -9.71 -5.44
C PHE A 51 11.21 -10.41 -6.53
N THR A 52 9.88 -10.44 -6.43
CA THR A 52 8.95 -11.02 -7.41
C THR A 52 8.34 -9.94 -8.30
N GLY A 53 7.75 -10.36 -9.43
CA GLY A 53 7.03 -9.49 -10.36
C GLY A 53 5.71 -8.92 -9.83
N ALA A 54 5.45 -8.92 -8.51
CA ALA A 54 4.17 -8.52 -7.91
C ALA A 54 3.71 -7.11 -8.30
N ALA A 55 4.64 -6.19 -8.62
CA ALA A 55 4.35 -4.83 -9.08
C ALA A 55 4.63 -4.61 -10.57
N ALA A 56 5.15 -5.62 -11.28
CA ALA A 56 5.47 -5.51 -12.70
C ALA A 56 4.19 -5.50 -13.54
N THR A 57 4.13 -4.62 -14.55
CA THR A 57 2.99 -4.54 -15.47
C THR A 57 3.37 -3.95 -16.81
N ASN A 58 2.68 -4.40 -17.86
CA ASN A 58 2.65 -3.72 -19.15
C ASN A 58 1.47 -2.75 -19.27
N GLY A 59 0.59 -2.67 -18.26
CA GLY A 59 -0.51 -1.69 -18.15
C GLY A 59 -0.07 -0.40 -17.45
N ARG A 60 -0.93 0.19 -16.61
CA ARG A 60 -0.61 1.41 -15.84
C ARG A 60 0.07 1.06 -14.51
N LEU A 61 1.13 1.79 -14.18
CA LEU A 61 1.84 1.64 -12.92
C LEU A 61 1.60 2.86 -12.01
N LEU A 62 1.05 2.64 -10.83
CA LEU A 62 0.72 3.69 -9.86
C LEU A 62 1.78 3.76 -8.77
N ARG A 63 2.32 4.95 -8.55
CA ARG A 63 3.29 5.28 -7.52
C ARG A 63 2.60 6.02 -6.39
N VAL A 64 2.51 5.38 -5.23
CA VAL A 64 1.72 5.90 -4.10
C VAL A 64 2.53 6.79 -3.14
N ASP A 65 3.80 7.09 -3.44
CA ASP A 65 4.70 7.84 -2.54
C ASP A 65 4.19 9.25 -2.14
N ALA A 66 3.35 9.87 -2.96
CA ALA A 66 2.72 11.15 -2.63
C ALA A 66 1.58 11.02 -1.60
N LEU A 67 1.04 9.82 -1.40
CA LEU A 67 0.05 9.50 -0.35
C LEU A 67 0.79 9.13 0.94
N SER A 68 1.52 10.07 1.53
CA SER A 68 2.37 9.82 2.71
C SER A 68 2.04 10.73 3.91
N GLY A 69 2.46 10.29 5.09
CA GLY A 69 2.30 10.99 6.37
C GLY A 69 1.12 10.48 7.19
N ILE A 70 1.08 10.89 8.45
CA ILE A 70 -0.05 10.67 9.36
C ILE A 70 -1.22 11.57 8.91
N ARG A 71 -2.43 11.04 8.98
CA ARG A 71 -3.69 11.74 8.70
C ARG A 71 -4.46 12.03 9.98
N SER A 72 -4.44 11.11 10.93
CA SER A 72 -5.06 11.27 12.25
C SER A 72 -4.46 10.29 13.26
N ILE A 73 -4.61 10.62 14.54
CA ILE A 73 -4.18 9.80 15.68
C ILE A 73 -5.35 9.74 16.66
N ASP A 74 -5.82 8.54 16.95
CA ASP A 74 -6.72 8.24 18.07
C ASP A 74 -5.87 7.74 19.24
N ARG A 75 -5.69 8.59 20.25
CA ARG A 75 -4.84 8.29 21.42
C ARG A 75 -5.51 7.37 22.44
N GLU A 76 -6.84 7.30 22.45
CA GLU A 76 -7.56 6.41 23.35
C GLU A 76 -7.44 4.96 22.87
N LYS A 77 -7.55 4.74 21.56
CA LYS A 77 -7.44 3.41 20.94
C LYS A 77 -6.03 3.05 20.49
N LEU A 78 -5.09 3.98 20.56
CA LEU A 78 -3.73 3.86 20.01
C LEU A 78 -3.73 3.49 18.51
N GLN A 79 -4.62 4.12 17.74
CA GLN A 79 -4.77 3.89 16.31
C GLN A 79 -4.29 5.10 15.51
N VAL A 80 -3.58 4.84 14.41
CA VAL A 80 -3.06 5.90 13.54
C VAL A 80 -3.51 5.64 12.11
N THR A 81 -4.10 6.66 11.48
CA THR A 81 -4.40 6.62 10.05
C THR A 81 -3.23 7.23 9.29
N VAL A 82 -2.71 6.52 8.30
CA VAL A 82 -1.51 6.90 7.56
C VAL A 82 -1.75 6.75 6.05
N GLY A 83 -1.09 7.58 5.26
CA GLY A 83 -1.09 7.41 3.82
C GLY A 83 -0.37 6.13 3.39
N ALA A 84 -0.94 5.41 2.42
CA ALA A 84 -0.46 4.14 1.87
C ALA A 84 1.03 4.15 1.43
N GLY A 85 1.50 5.29 0.93
CA GLY A 85 2.88 5.49 0.47
C GLY A 85 3.86 5.90 1.56
N THR A 86 3.44 6.06 2.81
CA THR A 86 4.35 6.33 3.93
C THR A 86 5.32 5.18 4.05
N THR A 87 6.63 5.44 4.06
CA THR A 87 7.62 4.39 4.33
C THR A 87 7.64 4.04 5.82
N LEU A 88 7.94 2.79 6.17
CA LEU A 88 7.99 2.34 7.57
C LEU A 88 9.01 3.15 8.40
N ASN A 89 10.15 3.51 7.81
CA ASN A 89 11.13 4.42 8.42
C ASN A 89 10.53 5.79 8.73
N THR A 90 9.78 6.37 7.79
CA THR A 90 9.11 7.65 8.01
C THR A 90 8.04 7.52 9.09
N LEU A 91 7.25 6.44 9.05
CA LEU A 91 6.21 6.17 10.04
C LEU A 91 6.81 6.05 11.45
N ASN A 92 7.88 5.29 11.63
CA ASN A 92 8.56 5.18 12.92
C ASN A 92 8.96 6.53 13.51
N ARG A 93 9.55 7.42 12.70
CA ARG A 93 9.93 8.76 13.17
C ARG A 93 8.71 9.59 13.56
N LEU A 94 7.65 9.53 12.76
CA LEU A 94 6.40 10.26 13.05
C LEU A 94 5.74 9.75 14.32
N LEU A 95 5.67 8.43 14.51
CA LEU A 95 5.14 7.83 15.74
C LEU A 95 5.97 8.20 16.96
N ALA A 96 7.30 8.14 16.86
CA ALA A 96 8.20 8.49 17.96
C ALA A 96 8.01 9.94 18.41
N ALA A 97 7.81 10.87 17.48
CA ALA A 97 7.49 12.27 17.79
C ALA A 97 6.17 12.44 18.56
N GLU A 98 5.26 11.48 18.44
CA GLU A 98 3.95 11.45 19.10
C GLU A 98 3.94 10.59 20.38
N GLY A 99 5.08 10.03 20.77
CA GLY A 99 5.23 9.12 21.91
C GLY A 99 4.69 7.71 21.65
N LEU A 100 4.60 7.30 20.39
CA LEU A 100 4.06 6.01 19.93
C LEU A 100 5.14 5.18 19.23
N ALA A 101 4.87 3.88 19.06
CA ALA A 101 5.72 2.97 18.29
C ALA A 101 4.86 1.88 17.62
N MET A 102 5.38 1.28 16.53
CA MET A 102 4.79 0.05 15.98
C MET A 102 5.11 -1.14 16.89
N ALA A 103 4.15 -2.05 17.07
CA ALA A 103 4.32 -3.21 17.96
C ALA A 103 5.27 -4.27 17.41
N ASN A 104 5.42 -4.35 16.08
CA ASN A 104 6.35 -5.24 15.41
C ASN A 104 6.80 -4.62 14.08
N LEU A 105 7.99 -4.98 13.60
CA LEU A 105 8.55 -4.46 12.36
C LEU A 105 9.54 -5.44 11.73
N GLY A 106 9.54 -5.54 10.40
CA GLY A 106 10.56 -6.28 9.65
C GLY A 106 11.88 -5.51 9.52
N ASP A 107 12.92 -6.18 9.03
CA ASP A 107 14.26 -5.59 8.84
C ASP A 107 14.27 -4.40 7.86
N ILE A 108 13.47 -4.46 6.80
CA ILE A 108 13.49 -3.47 5.72
C ILE A 108 12.51 -2.31 5.99
N ALA A 109 13.00 -1.27 6.67
CA ALA A 109 12.19 -0.08 6.97
C ALA A 109 11.89 0.82 5.73
N TYR A 110 12.46 0.52 4.55
CA TYR A 110 12.24 1.32 3.34
C TYR A 110 10.95 0.97 2.59
N GLN A 111 10.27 -0.13 2.95
CA GLN A 111 8.98 -0.48 2.38
C GLN A 111 7.93 0.60 2.71
N THR A 112 7.03 0.87 1.77
CA THR A 112 5.79 1.63 2.05
C THR A 112 4.85 0.79 2.91
N VAL A 113 4.01 1.44 3.73
CA VAL A 113 2.96 0.81 4.54
C VAL A 113 2.09 -0.13 3.68
N ALA A 114 1.58 0.33 2.53
CA ALA A 114 0.76 -0.51 1.66
C ALA A 114 1.53 -1.75 1.18
N GLY A 115 2.74 -1.57 0.64
CA GLY A 115 3.59 -2.68 0.22
C GLY A 115 3.89 -3.68 1.35
N ALA A 116 4.13 -3.19 2.56
CA ALA A 116 4.42 -4.04 3.72
C ALA A 116 3.20 -4.84 4.18
N ILE A 117 2.01 -4.22 4.18
CA ILE A 117 0.74 -4.86 4.51
C ILE A 117 0.39 -5.91 3.44
N SER A 118 0.30 -5.50 2.16
CA SER A 118 -0.13 -6.37 1.06
C SER A 118 0.75 -7.61 0.86
N THR A 119 1.99 -7.60 1.34
CA THR A 119 2.94 -8.73 1.28
C THR A 119 3.15 -9.42 2.63
N SER A 120 2.36 -9.09 3.64
CA SER A 120 2.42 -9.67 5.00
C SER A 120 3.82 -9.60 5.63
N THR A 121 4.43 -8.42 5.59
CA THR A 121 5.71 -8.16 6.27
C THR A 121 5.55 -8.39 7.78
N HIS A 122 6.49 -9.12 8.37
CA HIS A 122 6.53 -9.47 9.78
C HIS A 122 7.94 -9.31 10.35
N GLY A 123 8.03 -9.16 11.67
CA GLY A 123 9.29 -9.13 12.42
C GLY A 123 9.44 -10.36 13.31
N THR A 124 10.49 -10.37 14.13
CA THR A 124 10.79 -11.45 15.07
C THR A 124 9.91 -11.39 16.32
N GLY A 125 9.45 -12.55 16.80
CA GLY A 125 8.73 -12.70 18.07
C GLY A 125 7.55 -13.65 17.92
N THR A 126 7.53 -14.75 18.67
CA THR A 126 6.48 -15.79 18.55
C THR A 126 5.10 -15.26 18.95
N GLU A 127 5.05 -14.32 19.89
CA GLU A 127 3.81 -13.71 20.38
C GLU A 127 3.42 -12.44 19.60
N LEU A 128 4.22 -12.03 18.60
CA LEU A 128 4.00 -10.80 17.85
C LEU A 128 3.46 -11.13 16.45
N THR A 129 2.38 -10.46 16.07
CA THR A 129 1.79 -10.60 14.74
C THR A 129 2.56 -9.78 13.68
N GLY A 130 2.36 -10.12 12.41
CA GLY A 130 2.84 -9.31 11.29
C GLY A 130 2.05 -8.00 11.12
N LEU A 131 2.55 -7.10 10.27
CA LEU A 131 1.95 -5.77 10.08
C LEU A 131 0.50 -5.84 9.57
N ALA A 132 0.18 -6.83 8.71
CA ALA A 132 -1.17 -7.01 8.18
C ALA A 132 -2.19 -7.25 9.30
N ALA A 133 -1.84 -8.02 10.34
CA ALA A 133 -2.75 -8.30 11.45
C ALA A 133 -2.98 -7.10 12.38
N GLN A 134 -2.12 -6.08 12.33
CA GLN A 134 -2.25 -4.85 13.11
C GLN A 134 -3.18 -3.82 12.44
N VAL A 135 -3.56 -4.04 11.18
CA VAL A 135 -4.51 -3.18 10.47
C VAL A 135 -5.91 -3.40 11.05
N VAL A 136 -6.60 -2.32 11.41
CA VAL A 136 -7.97 -2.33 11.94
C VAL A 136 -9.01 -1.82 10.94
N ALA A 137 -8.58 -0.99 9.99
CA ALA A 137 -9.39 -0.49 8.89
C ALA A 137 -8.48 -0.06 7.72
N LEU A 138 -9.02 -0.03 6.50
CA LEU A 138 -8.36 0.53 5.33
C LEU A 138 -9.37 1.13 4.35
N THR A 139 -8.92 2.08 3.55
CA THR A 139 -9.63 2.56 2.36
C THR A 139 -9.10 1.83 1.15
N LEU A 140 -9.99 1.26 0.33
CA LEU A 140 -9.66 0.50 -0.87
C LEU A 140 -10.28 1.19 -2.09
N VAL A 141 -9.49 1.35 -3.15
CA VAL A 141 -10.03 1.65 -4.49
C VAL A 141 -10.20 0.34 -5.25
N THR A 142 -11.45 -0.02 -5.58
CA THR A 142 -11.78 -1.26 -6.28
C THR A 142 -11.46 -1.17 -7.78
N ALA A 143 -11.59 -2.28 -8.50
CA ALA A 143 -11.36 -2.32 -9.95
C ALA A 143 -12.29 -1.40 -10.77
N SER A 144 -13.45 -1.01 -10.25
CA SER A 144 -14.35 -0.05 -10.91
C SER A 144 -13.96 1.43 -10.64
N GLY A 145 -13.02 1.66 -9.73
CA GLY A 145 -12.69 2.99 -9.21
C GLY A 145 -13.58 3.43 -8.05
N GLU A 146 -14.45 2.56 -7.53
CA GLU A 146 -15.20 2.82 -6.30
C GLU A 146 -14.24 2.91 -5.10
N ILE A 147 -14.49 3.87 -4.21
CA ILE A 147 -13.75 4.04 -2.97
C ILE A 147 -14.60 3.47 -1.84
N ILE A 148 -14.11 2.44 -1.17
CA ILE A 148 -14.78 1.83 -0.03
C ILE A 148 -13.89 1.90 1.22
N SER A 149 -14.51 2.03 2.38
CA SER A 149 -13.85 1.81 3.67
C SER A 149 -14.16 0.38 4.11
N CYS A 150 -13.20 -0.33 4.66
CA CYS A 150 -13.45 -1.66 5.20
C CYS A 150 -12.68 -1.90 6.50
N SER A 151 -13.31 -2.65 7.41
CA SER A 151 -12.88 -2.99 8.75
C SER A 151 -13.51 -4.32 9.17
N LEU A 152 -13.29 -4.76 10.41
CA LEU A 152 -13.98 -5.94 10.95
C LEU A 152 -15.50 -5.77 11.06
N THR A 153 -16.02 -4.54 11.06
CA THR A 153 -17.46 -4.25 11.17
C THR A 153 -18.07 -3.68 9.90
N GLU A 154 -17.25 -3.33 8.91
CA GLU A 154 -17.67 -2.72 7.63
C GLU A 154 -17.00 -3.49 6.49
N HIS A 155 -17.76 -4.16 5.63
CA HIS A 155 -17.23 -5.05 4.58
C HIS A 155 -16.16 -6.06 5.06
N PRO A 156 -16.43 -6.87 6.11
CA PRO A 156 -15.42 -7.70 6.77
C PRO A 156 -14.73 -8.71 5.83
N HIS A 157 -15.45 -9.28 4.88
CA HIS A 157 -14.86 -10.21 3.90
C HIS A 157 -13.86 -9.52 2.98
N ILE A 158 -14.13 -8.28 2.57
CA ILE A 158 -13.22 -7.49 1.74
C ILE A 158 -12.00 -7.10 2.57
N PHE A 159 -12.22 -6.66 3.80
CA PHE A 159 -11.16 -6.29 4.73
C PHE A 159 -10.15 -7.43 4.92
N GLU A 160 -10.62 -8.64 5.23
CA GLU A 160 -9.77 -9.81 5.41
C GLU A 160 -8.91 -10.11 4.17
N MET A 161 -9.50 -10.04 2.96
CA MET A 161 -8.77 -10.27 1.71
C MET A 161 -7.81 -9.12 1.37
N ALA A 162 -8.17 -7.88 1.69
CA ALA A 162 -7.40 -6.69 1.34
C ALA A 162 -6.06 -6.61 2.07
N ARG A 163 -6.02 -7.04 3.34
CA ARG A 163 -4.82 -6.97 4.20
C ARG A 163 -3.63 -7.73 3.60
N VAL A 164 -3.87 -8.86 2.93
CA VAL A 164 -2.80 -9.65 2.27
C VAL A 164 -3.25 -10.03 0.86
N SER A 165 -3.25 -9.04 -0.03
CA SER A 165 -3.76 -9.18 -1.40
C SER A 165 -2.69 -9.15 -2.49
N VAL A 166 -1.42 -8.92 -2.13
CA VAL A 166 -0.32 -8.61 -3.08
C VAL A 166 -0.68 -7.54 -4.12
N GLY A 167 -1.60 -6.62 -3.76
CA GLY A 167 -2.10 -5.55 -4.62
C GLY A 167 -2.93 -6.06 -5.81
N ALA A 168 -3.65 -7.18 -5.64
CA ALA A 168 -4.52 -7.75 -6.67
C ALA A 168 -6.01 -7.43 -6.46
N LEU A 169 -6.42 -7.13 -5.22
CA LEU A 169 -7.83 -6.83 -4.90
C LEU A 169 -8.22 -5.39 -5.26
N GLY A 170 -7.26 -4.47 -5.25
CA GLY A 170 -7.45 -3.04 -5.48
C GLY A 170 -6.19 -2.26 -5.12
N VAL A 171 -6.34 -0.93 -5.04
CA VAL A 171 -5.28 0.01 -4.62
C VAL A 171 -5.49 0.47 -3.19
#